data_AF-A0A1F3C2W0-F1
#
_entry.id   AF-A0A1F3C2W0-F1
#
_cell.length_a   1.000
_cell.length_b   1.000
_cell.length_c   1.000
_cell.angle_alpha   90.00
_cell.angle_beta   90.00
_cell.angle_gamma   90.00
#
_symmetry.space_group_name_H-M   'P 1'
#
loop_
_entity.id
_entity.type
_entity.pdbx_description
1 polymer ?
#
loop_
_entity_poly.entity_id
_entity_poly.type
_entity_poly.pdbx_seq_one_letter_code
_entity_poly.pdbx_strand_id
1 'polypeptide(L)'
;MTDSSCAHLLSLAGLLVAVSSAAAGDSSIRCDGGIVQIGDTRVDLLGKCGEPALRDVTLQETGVAVVGNGPIPVDAVTTTATVEQWTFNLGSNRLVQIVTLESGRVVRIEGGSYGYDPQRLRASRGGPPCDSSAIRVGDRKLDLLAKCGQPTALDVRREKRAASAAAGDAAAIQFTTVEIEVWTYDLGPHQFIVIATVEGGKVVAVKYGGYGYRR
;
A
#
# COMPACT_ATOMS: atom_id res chain seq x y z
N MET A 1 -42.95 56.70 -16.48
CA MET A 1 -43.35 55.40 -15.88
C MET A 1 -43.31 54.38 -16.99
N THR A 2 -42.43 53.39 -17.09
CA THR A 2 -41.39 52.80 -16.25
C THR A 2 -40.47 52.05 -17.22
N ASP A 3 -39.16 52.33 -17.20
CA ASP A 3 -38.15 51.57 -17.94
C ASP A 3 -37.74 50.33 -17.13
N SER A 4 -37.66 49.17 -17.78
CA SER A 4 -37.07 47.96 -17.19
C SER A 4 -36.64 46.95 -18.25
N SER A 5 -35.51 46.30 -17.97
CA SER A 5 -34.96 45.06 -18.56
C SER A 5 -34.09 45.21 -19.83
N CYS A 6 -32.96 44.52 -20.00
CA CYS A 6 -32.33 43.47 -19.20
C CYS A 6 -30.84 43.38 -19.62
N ALA A 7 -29.92 43.33 -18.65
CA ALA A 7 -28.51 43.09 -18.88
C ALA A 7 -28.24 41.57 -19.01
N HIS A 8 -27.61 41.13 -20.09
CA HIS A 8 -27.09 39.77 -20.22
C HIS A 8 -25.58 39.76 -19.96
N LEU A 9 -25.20 39.41 -18.73
CA LEU A 9 -23.85 39.02 -18.36
C LEU A 9 -23.64 37.55 -18.77
N LEU A 10 -22.80 37.31 -19.77
CA LEU A 10 -22.33 35.97 -20.15
C LEU A 10 -21.30 35.48 -19.12
N SER A 11 -21.68 34.50 -18.32
CA SER A 11 -20.80 33.83 -17.35
C SER A 11 -20.11 32.64 -18.03
N LEU A 12 -18.80 32.74 -18.22
CA LEU A 12 -17.95 31.66 -18.76
C LEU A 12 -17.54 30.74 -17.59
N ALA A 13 -18.37 29.72 -17.29
CA ALA A 13 -18.03 28.72 -16.29
C ALA A 13 -17.08 27.68 -16.91
N GLY A 14 -15.78 27.81 -16.61
CA GLY A 14 -14.73 26.88 -17.02
C GLY A 14 -14.92 25.51 -16.37
N LEU A 15 -15.10 24.47 -17.19
CA LEU A 15 -15.18 23.07 -16.79
C LEU A 15 -13.80 22.56 -16.39
N LEU A 16 -13.53 22.53 -15.07
CA LEU A 16 -12.36 21.87 -14.49
C LEU A 16 -12.52 20.34 -14.61
N VAL A 17 -11.92 19.75 -15.64
CA VAL A 17 -11.78 18.29 -15.76
C VAL A 17 -10.70 17.83 -14.78
N ALA A 18 -11.13 17.17 -13.70
CA ALA A 18 -10.24 16.48 -12.78
C ALA A 18 -9.65 15.24 -13.47
N VAL A 19 -8.41 15.36 -13.97
CA VAL A 19 -7.64 14.21 -14.45
C VAL A 19 -7.17 13.42 -13.23
N SER A 20 -7.87 12.34 -12.93
CA SER A 20 -7.41 11.32 -11.98
C SER A 20 -6.11 10.72 -12.52
N SER A 21 -4.98 11.11 -11.92
CA SER A 21 -3.68 10.50 -12.24
C SER A 21 -3.68 9.07 -11.71
N ALA A 22 -3.97 8.10 -12.57
CA ALA A 22 -3.61 6.71 -12.30
C ALA A 22 -2.07 6.68 -12.19
N ALA A 23 -1.56 6.30 -11.02
CA ALA A 23 -0.13 6.10 -10.85
C ALA A 23 0.31 5.02 -11.85
N ALA A 24 1.09 5.41 -12.85
CA ALA A 24 1.66 4.48 -13.81
C ALA A 24 2.65 3.58 -13.07
N GLY A 25 2.31 2.29 -12.93
CA GLY A 25 3.28 1.28 -12.51
C GLY A 25 4.35 1.12 -13.59
N ASP A 26 5.57 0.77 -13.19
CA ASP A 26 6.59 0.37 -14.16
C ASP A 26 6.21 -1.03 -14.70
N SER A 27 6.54 -1.29 -15.95
CA SER A 27 6.37 -2.63 -16.54
C SER A 27 7.62 -3.51 -16.31
N SER A 28 8.71 -2.92 -15.82
CA SER A 28 9.98 -3.61 -15.65
C SER A 28 10.85 -3.02 -14.52
N ILE A 29 11.83 -3.80 -14.04
CA ILE A 29 12.90 -3.31 -13.17
C ILE A 29 14.25 -3.70 -13.77
N ARG A 30 15.20 -2.75 -13.77
CA ARG A 30 16.57 -2.98 -14.21
C ARG A 30 17.47 -3.30 -13.01
N CYS A 31 18.10 -4.46 -13.08
CA CYS A 31 19.01 -4.98 -12.08
C CYS A 31 20.36 -5.33 -12.72
N ASP A 32 21.38 -5.54 -11.90
CA ASP A 32 22.74 -5.84 -12.40
C ASP A 32 22.77 -7.15 -13.21
N GLY A 33 21.94 -8.12 -12.85
CA GLY A 33 21.80 -9.41 -13.55
C GLY A 33 20.81 -9.39 -14.72
N GLY A 34 20.16 -8.26 -15.03
CA GLY A 34 19.26 -8.12 -16.16
C GLY A 34 17.96 -7.36 -15.87
N ILE A 35 16.99 -7.48 -16.76
CA ILE A 35 15.67 -6.83 -16.63
C ILE A 35 14.63 -7.86 -16.20
N VAL A 36 13.87 -7.54 -15.15
CA VAL A 36 12.68 -8.30 -14.75
C VAL A 36 11.44 -7.59 -15.27
N GLN A 37 10.45 -8.36 -15.73
CA GLN A 37 9.17 -7.84 -16.24
C GLN A 37 7.98 -8.58 -15.61
N ILE A 38 6.78 -8.07 -15.87
CA ILE A 38 5.54 -8.78 -15.51
C ILE A 38 5.54 -10.18 -16.15
N GLY A 39 5.21 -11.20 -15.36
CA GLY A 39 5.19 -12.61 -15.76
C GLY A 39 6.44 -13.42 -15.37
N ASP A 40 7.56 -12.75 -15.11
CA ASP A 40 8.80 -13.39 -14.66
C ASP A 40 8.58 -14.15 -13.34
N THR A 41 9.36 -15.22 -13.14
CA THR A 41 9.22 -16.07 -11.95
C THR A 41 9.95 -15.48 -10.74
N ARG A 42 9.61 -15.99 -9.55
CA ARG A 42 10.36 -15.74 -8.31
C ARG A 42 11.86 -16.02 -8.48
N VAL A 43 12.23 -17.06 -9.23
CA VAL A 43 13.64 -17.42 -9.48
C VAL A 43 14.32 -16.42 -10.40
N ASP A 44 13.63 -15.96 -11.45
CA ASP A 44 14.17 -14.90 -12.34
C ASP A 44 14.43 -13.61 -11.56
N LEU A 45 13.48 -13.24 -10.68
CA LEU A 45 13.60 -12.05 -9.84
C LEU A 45 14.83 -12.14 -8.92
N LEU A 46 15.03 -13.29 -8.24
CA LEU A 46 16.21 -13.50 -7.40
C LEU A 46 17.50 -13.55 -8.22
N GLY A 47 17.51 -14.25 -9.36
CA GLY A 47 18.69 -14.40 -10.20
C GLY A 47 19.15 -13.09 -10.81
N LYS A 48 18.22 -12.20 -11.20
CA LYS A 48 18.53 -10.92 -11.84
C LYS A 48 18.77 -9.81 -10.83
N CYS A 49 18.01 -9.75 -9.74
CA CYS A 49 18.02 -8.63 -8.79
C CYS A 49 18.63 -8.94 -7.43
N GLY A 50 18.91 -10.21 -7.12
CA GLY A 50 19.44 -10.64 -5.84
C GLY A 50 18.40 -10.55 -4.71
N GLU A 51 18.90 -10.43 -3.48
CA GLU A 51 18.07 -10.40 -2.29
C GLU A 51 17.36 -9.05 -2.10
N PRO A 52 16.03 -9.03 -1.94
CA PRO A 52 15.30 -7.80 -1.62
C PRO A 52 15.63 -7.35 -0.19
N ALA A 53 15.45 -6.04 0.05
CA ALA A 53 15.63 -5.45 1.39
C ALA A 53 14.49 -5.84 2.35
N LEU A 54 13.30 -6.12 1.82
CA LEU A 54 12.16 -6.60 2.60
C LEU A 54 11.33 -7.58 1.77
N ARG A 55 10.86 -8.66 2.40
CA ARG A 55 9.86 -9.58 1.84
C ARG A 55 8.66 -9.62 2.75
N ASP A 56 7.50 -9.45 2.17
CA ASP A 56 6.21 -9.52 2.82
C ASP A 56 5.39 -10.61 2.15
N VAL A 57 4.75 -11.49 2.92
CA VAL A 57 4.03 -12.65 2.39
C VAL A 57 2.68 -12.77 3.08
N THR A 58 1.62 -12.71 2.29
CA THR A 58 0.24 -12.74 2.76
C THR A 58 -0.55 -13.80 1.99
N LEU A 59 -1.47 -14.47 2.67
CA LEU A 59 -2.50 -15.29 2.02
C LEU A 59 -3.71 -14.41 1.74
N GLN A 60 -3.98 -14.18 0.46
CA GLN A 60 -5.12 -13.39 0.02
C GLN A 60 -6.24 -14.33 -0.41
N GLU A 61 -7.39 -14.23 0.27
CA GLU A 61 -8.60 -14.93 -0.10
C GLU A 61 -9.50 -13.99 -0.88
N THR A 62 -9.90 -14.39 -2.08
CA THR A 62 -10.86 -13.68 -2.92
C THR A 62 -12.05 -14.59 -3.19
N GLY A 63 -13.23 -14.04 -3.35
CA GLY A 63 -14.37 -14.84 -3.76
C GLY A 63 -15.49 -14.04 -4.38
N VAL A 64 -16.38 -14.75 -5.04
CA VAL A 64 -17.55 -14.20 -5.71
C VAL A 64 -18.77 -14.93 -5.18
N ALA A 65 -19.74 -14.17 -4.70
CA ALA A 65 -21.03 -14.65 -4.27
C ALA A 65 -22.11 -14.10 -5.21
N VAL A 66 -22.84 -14.97 -5.92
CA VAL A 66 -23.95 -14.56 -6.78
C VAL A 66 -25.22 -14.51 -5.95
N VAL A 67 -25.88 -13.35 -5.94
CA VAL A 67 -27.15 -13.13 -5.27
C VAL A 67 -28.24 -13.08 -6.34
N GLY A 68 -29.12 -14.08 -6.34
CA GLY A 68 -30.34 -14.06 -7.15
C GLY A 68 -31.38 -13.10 -6.55
N ASN A 69 -32.65 -13.19 -6.99
CA ASN A 69 -33.75 -12.35 -6.45
C ASN A 69 -34.11 -12.62 -4.97
N GLY A 70 -33.28 -13.37 -4.22
CA GLY A 70 -33.49 -13.71 -2.81
C GLY A 70 -32.28 -13.30 -1.95
N PRO A 71 -32.45 -13.24 -0.61
CA PRO A 71 -31.43 -12.71 0.31
C PRO A 71 -30.22 -13.63 0.54
N ILE A 72 -30.24 -14.86 0.03
CA ILE A 72 -29.19 -15.87 0.24
C ILE A 72 -28.35 -15.97 -1.04
N PRO A 73 -27.01 -15.85 -0.97
CA PRO A 73 -26.15 -16.10 -2.12
C PRO A 73 -26.28 -17.57 -2.55
N VAL A 74 -26.55 -17.78 -3.84
CA VAL A 74 -26.82 -19.11 -4.41
C VAL A 74 -25.55 -19.89 -4.71
N ASP A 75 -24.47 -19.19 -5.10
CA ASP A 75 -23.16 -19.77 -5.38
C ASP A 75 -22.07 -18.87 -4.78
N ALA A 76 -21.16 -19.44 -4.00
CA ALA A 76 -19.99 -18.74 -3.47
C ALA A 76 -18.71 -19.51 -3.81
N VAL A 77 -17.89 -18.95 -4.71
CA VAL A 77 -16.57 -19.50 -5.04
C VAL A 77 -15.52 -18.69 -4.32
N THR A 78 -14.62 -19.34 -3.58
CA THR A 78 -13.47 -18.70 -2.90
C THR A 78 -12.18 -19.29 -3.45
N THR A 79 -11.20 -18.43 -3.68
CA THR A 79 -9.84 -18.78 -4.11
C THR A 79 -8.85 -18.15 -3.15
N THR A 80 -7.82 -18.91 -2.77
CA THR A 80 -6.72 -18.42 -1.94
C THR A 80 -5.47 -18.34 -2.81
N ALA A 81 -4.85 -17.17 -2.86
CA ALA A 81 -3.58 -16.94 -3.53
C ALA A 81 -2.51 -16.52 -2.52
N THR A 82 -1.28 -17.01 -2.70
CA THR A 82 -0.12 -16.46 -1.98
C THR A 82 0.33 -15.20 -2.72
N VAL A 83 0.27 -14.07 -2.02
CA VAL A 83 0.73 -12.78 -2.53
C VAL A 83 2.00 -12.40 -1.76
N GLU A 84 3.06 -12.08 -2.48
CA GLU A 84 4.30 -11.60 -1.90
C GLU A 84 4.57 -10.17 -2.38
N GLN A 85 5.06 -9.31 -1.49
CA GLN A 85 5.57 -8.01 -1.86
C GLN A 85 7.04 -7.90 -1.50
N TRP A 86 7.88 -7.80 -2.51
CA TRP A 86 9.33 -7.72 -2.37
C TRP A 86 9.78 -6.29 -2.63
N THR A 87 10.55 -5.73 -1.70
CA THR A 87 11.01 -4.35 -1.77
C THR A 87 12.52 -4.31 -1.97
N PHE A 88 12.97 -3.75 -3.09
CA PHE A 88 14.37 -3.60 -3.44
C PHE A 88 14.83 -2.17 -3.16
N ASN A 89 15.76 -2.03 -2.21
CA ASN A 89 16.40 -0.76 -1.90
C ASN A 89 17.61 -0.55 -2.81
N LEU A 90 17.47 0.31 -3.82
CA LEU A 90 18.52 0.61 -4.81
C LEU A 90 19.48 1.73 -4.36
N GLY A 91 19.44 2.12 -3.07
CA GLY A 91 20.24 3.18 -2.49
C GLY A 91 19.58 4.56 -2.53
N SER A 92 20.20 5.54 -1.86
CA SER A 92 19.61 6.86 -1.60
C SER A 92 19.30 7.71 -2.82
N ASN A 93 19.97 7.46 -3.95
CA ASN A 93 19.83 8.25 -5.17
C ASN A 93 18.88 7.59 -6.20
N ARG A 94 18.18 6.52 -5.82
CA ARG A 94 17.33 5.74 -6.71
C ARG A 94 16.00 5.46 -6.02
N LEU A 95 14.92 5.37 -6.79
CA LEU A 95 13.64 4.94 -6.24
C LEU A 95 13.71 3.47 -5.83
N VAL A 96 13.17 3.18 -4.65
CA VAL A 96 12.86 1.82 -4.21
C VAL A 96 11.94 1.17 -5.24
N GLN A 97 12.15 -0.11 -5.50
CA GLN A 97 11.29 -0.89 -6.39
C GLN A 97 10.50 -1.91 -5.59
N ILE A 98 9.19 -1.94 -5.79
CA ILE A 98 8.27 -2.81 -5.09
C ILE A 98 7.69 -3.76 -6.13
N VAL A 99 7.95 -5.05 -5.95
CA VAL A 99 7.53 -6.10 -6.87
C VAL A 99 6.51 -6.98 -6.15
N THR A 100 5.28 -7.02 -6.67
CA THR A 100 4.25 -7.94 -6.19
C THR A 100 4.35 -9.24 -6.98
N LEU A 101 4.47 -10.37 -6.29
CA LEU A 101 4.32 -11.69 -6.85
C LEU A 101 2.99 -12.30 -6.43
N GLU A 102 2.31 -12.97 -7.34
CA GLU A 102 1.15 -13.80 -7.05
C GLU A 102 1.44 -15.21 -7.53
N SER A 103 1.31 -16.18 -6.63
CA SER A 103 1.63 -17.59 -6.92
C SER A 103 3.01 -17.78 -7.56
N GLY A 104 4.00 -16.98 -7.12
CA GLY A 104 5.39 -17.04 -7.57
C GLY A 104 5.69 -16.36 -8.92
N ARG A 105 4.75 -15.60 -9.50
CA ARG A 105 4.97 -14.80 -10.72
C ARG A 105 4.84 -13.32 -10.44
N VAL A 106 5.67 -12.50 -11.08
CA VAL A 106 5.57 -11.05 -11.00
C VAL A 106 4.27 -10.58 -11.65
N VAL A 107 3.39 -9.96 -10.87
CA VAL A 107 2.11 -9.42 -11.34
C VAL A 107 2.05 -7.89 -11.33
N ARG A 108 2.94 -7.24 -10.56
CA ARG A 108 3.03 -5.78 -10.49
C ARG A 108 4.43 -5.34 -10.12
N ILE A 109 4.86 -4.24 -10.74
CA ILE A 109 6.08 -3.53 -10.41
C ILE A 109 5.71 -2.05 -10.20
N GLU A 110 6.13 -1.47 -9.09
CA GLU A 110 5.88 -0.07 -8.79
C GLU A 110 7.09 0.60 -8.14
N GLY A 111 7.28 1.89 -8.45
CA GLY A 111 8.27 2.73 -7.78
C GLY A 111 7.76 3.20 -6.42
N GLY A 112 8.62 3.17 -5.42
CA GLY A 112 8.39 3.73 -4.10
C GLY A 112 8.99 5.12 -3.93
N SER A 113 9.28 5.46 -2.67
CA SER A 113 10.15 6.57 -2.28
C SER A 113 11.58 6.39 -2.78
N TYR A 114 12.42 7.42 -2.64
CA TYR A 114 13.87 7.23 -2.75
C TYR A 114 14.36 6.22 -1.70
N GLY A 115 15.34 5.41 -2.08
CA GLY A 115 15.94 4.41 -1.23
C GLY A 115 16.70 4.99 -0.06
N TYR A 116 17.28 4.09 0.72
CA TYR A 116 18.03 4.41 1.92
C TYR A 116 19.44 3.84 1.83
N ASP A 117 20.35 4.41 2.61
CA ASP A 117 21.64 3.77 2.85
C ASP A 117 21.40 2.38 3.48
N PRO A 118 21.92 1.27 2.91
CA PRO A 118 21.80 -0.06 3.51
C PRO A 118 22.29 -0.13 4.96
N GLN A 119 23.25 0.71 5.38
CA GLN A 119 23.70 0.78 6.78
C GLN A 119 22.61 1.29 7.73
N ARG A 120 21.75 2.20 7.26
CA ARG A 120 20.61 2.71 8.04
C ARG A 120 19.61 1.61 8.39
N LEU A 121 19.40 0.65 7.48
CA LEU A 121 18.49 -0.48 7.69
C LEU A 121 19.06 -1.54 8.64
N ARG A 122 20.39 -1.61 8.77
CA ARG A 122 21.08 -2.61 9.61
C ARG A 122 21.28 -2.17 11.08
N ALA A 123 21.03 -0.90 11.41
CA ALA A 123 21.27 -0.38 12.76
C ALA A 123 20.35 -1.02 13.81
N SER A 124 20.84 -2.07 14.48
CA SER A 124 20.08 -2.92 15.43
C SER A 124 19.99 -2.37 16.86
N ARG A 125 20.56 -1.20 17.17
CA ARG A 125 20.49 -0.57 18.50
C ARG A 125 19.98 0.85 18.40
N GLY A 126 18.85 1.13 19.05
CA GLY A 126 18.28 2.46 19.20
C GLY A 126 17.49 2.98 17.98
N GLY A 127 17.54 2.30 16.83
CA GLY A 127 16.98 2.82 15.59
C GLY A 127 17.60 4.16 15.17
N PRO A 128 17.25 4.70 14.01
CA PRO A 128 17.46 6.12 13.75
C PRO A 128 16.66 6.95 14.78
N PRO A 129 17.13 8.15 15.14
CA PRO A 129 16.31 9.06 15.94
C PRO A 129 15.01 9.33 15.17
N CYS A 130 13.90 8.84 15.74
CA CYS A 130 12.57 8.99 15.20
C CYS A 130 11.76 9.88 16.15
N ASP A 131 11.10 10.86 15.57
CA ASP A 131 10.14 11.73 16.26
C ASP A 131 8.72 11.42 15.78
N SER A 132 7.74 11.95 16.51
CA SER A 132 6.32 11.69 16.23
C SER A 132 5.87 12.11 14.82
N SER A 133 6.57 13.01 14.13
CA SER A 133 6.21 13.50 12.79
C SER A 133 6.87 12.74 11.63
N ALA A 134 7.78 11.81 11.94
CA ALA A 134 8.58 11.11 10.92
C ALA A 134 7.72 10.21 10.00
N ILE A 135 6.70 9.55 10.56
CA ILE A 135 5.83 8.61 9.85
C ILE A 135 4.64 9.36 9.25
N ARG A 136 4.39 9.14 7.96
CA ARG A 136 3.35 9.83 7.18
C ARG A 136 2.49 8.83 6.42
N VAL A 137 1.24 9.23 6.17
CA VAL A 137 0.38 8.51 5.23
C VAL A 137 1.08 8.46 3.87
N GLY A 138 1.10 7.28 3.27
CA GLY A 138 1.80 7.01 2.02
C GLY A 138 3.16 6.35 2.18
N ASP A 139 3.79 6.43 3.36
CA ASP A 139 5.02 5.71 3.66
C ASP A 139 4.82 4.20 3.47
N ARG A 140 5.83 3.50 2.98
CA ARG A 140 5.86 2.03 2.85
C ARG A 140 6.53 1.41 4.07
N LYS A 141 6.36 0.10 4.27
CA LYS A 141 7.02 -0.64 5.36
C LYS A 141 8.54 -0.39 5.44
N LEU A 142 9.23 -0.30 4.30
CA LEU A 142 10.66 0.03 4.29
C LEU A 142 10.94 1.44 4.83
N ASP A 143 10.09 2.42 4.53
CA ASP A 143 10.23 3.79 5.06
C ASP A 143 10.09 3.79 6.59
N LEU A 144 9.14 3.02 7.14
CA LEU A 144 8.94 2.88 8.58
C LEU A 144 10.20 2.33 9.25
N LEU A 145 10.75 1.24 8.70
CA LEU A 145 11.98 0.63 9.18
C LEU A 145 13.18 1.59 9.07
N ALA A 146 13.29 2.34 7.98
CA ALA A 146 14.40 3.25 7.75
C ALA A 146 14.34 4.54 8.59
N LYS A 147 13.14 4.98 8.94
CA LYS A 147 12.90 6.20 9.75
C LYS A 147 12.92 5.91 11.24
N CYS A 148 12.28 4.82 11.67
CA CYS A 148 11.99 4.55 13.07
C CYS A 148 12.43 3.16 13.56
N GLY A 149 12.93 2.31 12.65
CA GLY A 149 13.28 0.94 12.98
C GLY A 149 12.05 0.05 13.19
N GLN A 150 12.24 -1.03 13.93
CA GLN A 150 11.17 -1.95 14.29
C GLN A 150 10.17 -1.28 15.23
N PRO A 151 8.87 -1.58 15.09
CA PRO A 151 7.85 -1.04 15.98
C PRO A 151 8.01 -1.64 17.38
N THR A 152 7.53 -0.90 18.38
CA THR A 152 7.42 -1.39 19.77
C THR A 152 6.40 -2.52 19.86
N ALA A 153 5.29 -2.41 19.11
CA ALA A 153 4.30 -3.47 18.98
C ALA A 153 3.78 -3.55 17.54
N LEU A 154 3.52 -4.77 17.07
CA LEU A 154 2.96 -5.06 15.76
C LEU A 154 1.74 -5.96 15.92
N ASP A 155 0.57 -5.44 15.57
CA ASP A 155 -0.67 -6.22 15.52
C ASP A 155 -1.06 -6.48 14.06
N VAL A 156 -1.55 -7.68 13.75
CA VAL A 156 -2.01 -8.07 12.41
C VAL A 156 -3.45 -8.56 12.51
N ARG A 157 -4.32 -8.00 11.67
CA ARG A 157 -5.74 -8.38 11.59
C ARG A 157 -6.17 -8.55 10.14
N ARG A 158 -7.18 -9.39 9.91
CA ARG A 158 -7.74 -9.64 8.58
C ARG A 158 -9.18 -9.16 8.53
N GLU A 159 -9.51 -8.39 7.50
CA GLU A 159 -10.85 -7.89 7.24
C GLU A 159 -11.37 -8.41 5.91
N LYS A 160 -12.57 -8.98 5.91
CA LYS A 160 -13.28 -9.30 4.67
C LYS A 160 -13.97 -8.04 4.16
N ARG A 161 -13.55 -7.54 3.00
CA ARG A 161 -14.18 -6.40 2.33
C ARG A 161 -14.97 -6.88 1.14
N ALA A 162 -16.21 -6.41 1.00
CA ALA A 162 -17.10 -6.76 -0.10
C ALA A 162 -17.31 -5.55 -1.02
N ALA A 163 -17.25 -5.78 -2.33
CA ALA A 163 -17.63 -4.85 -3.37
C ALA A 163 -18.75 -5.49 -4.18
N SER A 164 -19.86 -4.77 -4.38
CA SER A 164 -20.91 -5.21 -5.28
C SER A 164 -20.58 -4.80 -6.71
N ALA A 165 -20.70 -5.75 -7.64
CA ALA A 165 -20.74 -5.48 -9.06
C ALA A 165 -22.14 -5.85 -9.55
N ALA A 166 -22.85 -4.88 -10.13
CA ALA A 166 -24.12 -5.15 -10.80
C ALA A 166 -23.82 -5.86 -12.12
N ALA A 167 -24.35 -7.07 -12.30
CA ALA A 167 -24.18 -7.87 -13.51
C ALA A 167 -25.57 -8.23 -14.07
N GLY A 168 -26.22 -7.26 -14.71
CA GLY A 168 -27.60 -7.41 -15.20
C GLY A 168 -28.61 -7.49 -14.05
N ASP A 169 -29.56 -8.43 -14.13
CA ASP A 169 -30.61 -8.65 -13.12
C ASP A 169 -30.10 -9.42 -11.87
N ALA A 170 -28.84 -9.85 -11.86
CA ALA A 170 -28.19 -10.51 -10.74
C ALA A 170 -27.13 -9.60 -10.11
N ALA A 171 -27.02 -9.66 -8.77
CA ALA A 171 -25.96 -8.97 -8.06
C ALA A 171 -24.82 -9.95 -7.77
N ALA A 172 -23.61 -9.64 -8.23
CA ALA A 172 -22.41 -10.37 -7.82
C ALA A 172 -21.72 -9.58 -6.71
N ILE A 173 -21.50 -10.22 -5.57
CA ILE A 173 -20.71 -9.65 -4.46
C ILE A 173 -19.33 -10.26 -4.55
N GLN A 174 -18.35 -9.45 -4.93
CA GLN A 174 -16.95 -9.81 -4.79
C GLN A 174 -16.50 -9.53 -3.37
N PHE A 175 -15.74 -10.42 -2.77
CA PHE A 175 -15.10 -10.17 -1.50
C PHE A 175 -13.61 -10.46 -1.56
N THR A 176 -12.84 -9.74 -0.76
CA THR A 176 -11.41 -9.93 -0.58
C THR A 176 -11.06 -9.81 0.89
N THR A 177 -10.30 -10.77 1.40
CA THR A 177 -9.70 -10.69 2.73
C THR A 177 -8.43 -9.84 2.63
N VAL A 178 -8.45 -8.67 3.27
CA VAL A 178 -7.33 -7.74 3.33
C VAL A 178 -6.63 -7.89 4.67
N GLU A 179 -5.30 -8.02 4.63
CA GLU A 179 -4.46 -7.98 5.82
C GLU A 179 -4.11 -6.53 6.18
N ILE A 180 -4.32 -6.20 7.45
CA ILE A 180 -4.11 -4.87 8.00
C ILE A 180 -3.17 -5.01 9.17
N GLU A 181 -2.09 -4.25 9.15
CA GLU A 181 -1.14 -4.20 10.23
C GLU A 181 -1.24 -2.88 10.99
N VAL A 182 -1.02 -2.95 12.29
CA VAL A 182 -0.95 -1.78 13.16
C VAL A 182 0.42 -1.76 13.81
N TRP A 183 1.24 -0.81 13.37
CA TRP A 183 2.60 -0.60 13.83
C TRP A 183 2.59 0.50 14.90
N THR A 184 2.93 0.14 16.14
CA THR A 184 2.95 1.07 17.27
C THR A 184 4.38 1.37 17.70
N TYR A 185 4.71 2.66 17.78
CA TYR A 185 6.02 3.16 18.18
C TYR A 185 5.93 3.95 19.48
N ASP A 186 6.57 3.46 20.53
CA ASP A 186 6.79 4.21 21.76
C ASP A 186 8.08 5.05 21.63
N LEU A 187 7.93 6.35 21.44
CA LEU A 187 9.04 7.29 21.20
C LEU A 187 9.58 7.95 22.49
N GLY A 188 9.14 7.49 23.65
CA GLY A 188 9.60 8.00 24.95
C GLY A 188 8.70 9.09 25.56
N PRO A 189 9.00 9.52 26.80
CA PRO A 189 8.09 10.33 27.64
C PRO A 189 7.86 11.76 27.15
N HIS A 190 8.62 12.23 26.16
CA HIS A 190 8.50 13.57 25.60
C HIS A 190 8.00 13.56 24.15
N GLN A 191 7.61 12.39 23.64
CA GLN A 191 7.09 12.20 22.29
C GLN A 191 5.76 11.44 22.37
N PHE A 192 4.86 11.70 21.42
CA PHE A 192 3.64 10.93 21.32
C PHE A 192 3.93 9.52 20.81
N ILE A 193 3.20 8.54 21.34
CA ILE A 193 3.13 7.21 20.74
C ILE A 193 2.53 7.35 19.35
N VAL A 194 3.18 6.77 18.34
CA VAL A 194 2.69 6.78 16.95
C VAL A 194 2.09 5.43 16.61
N ILE A 195 0.88 5.42 16.07
CA ILE A 195 0.13 4.23 15.68
C ILE A 195 -0.15 4.33 14.17
N ALA A 196 0.59 3.58 13.37
CA ALA A 196 0.45 3.56 11.92
C ALA A 196 -0.37 2.34 11.47
N THR A 197 -1.44 2.56 10.71
CA THR A 197 -2.20 1.50 10.04
C THR A 197 -1.63 1.28 8.64
N VAL A 198 -1.18 0.06 8.37
CA VAL A 198 -0.54 -0.36 7.13
C VAL A 198 -1.43 -1.36 6.42
N GLU A 199 -1.75 -1.09 5.15
CA GLU A 199 -2.51 -1.99 4.27
C GLU A 199 -1.75 -2.16 2.96
N GLY A 200 -1.58 -3.40 2.48
CA GLY A 200 -0.77 -3.67 1.28
C GLY A 200 0.65 -3.11 1.38
N GLY A 201 1.23 -3.13 2.58
CA GLY A 201 2.56 -2.58 2.86
C GLY A 201 2.68 -1.05 2.76
N LYS A 202 1.58 -0.31 2.70
CA LYS A 202 1.54 1.16 2.66
C LYS A 202 0.76 1.71 3.87
N VAL A 203 1.26 2.77 4.50
CA VAL A 203 0.56 3.48 5.57
C VAL A 203 -0.66 4.18 4.98
N VAL A 204 -1.84 3.78 5.44
CA VAL A 204 -3.13 4.39 5.06
C VAL A 204 -3.63 5.37 6.12
N ALA A 205 -3.18 5.22 7.37
CA ALA A 205 -3.54 6.12 8.46
C ALA A 205 -2.43 6.22 9.50
N VAL A 206 -2.30 7.38 10.12
CA VAL A 206 -1.44 7.62 11.29
C VAL A 206 -2.29 8.24 12.39
N LYS A 207 -2.21 7.67 13.59
CA LYS A 207 -2.85 8.18 14.80
C LYS A 207 -1.79 8.41 15.88
N TYR A 208 -2.10 9.30 16.80
CA TYR A 208 -1.26 9.60 17.95
C TYR A 208 -1.95 9.16 19.23
N GLY A 209 -1.19 8.47 20.09
CA GLY A 209 -1.61 8.11 21.44
C GLY A 209 -1.24 9.19 22.45
N GLY A 210 -1.11 8.78 23.72
CA GLY A 210 -0.50 9.62 24.76
C GLY A 210 1.02 9.75 24.57
N TYR A 211 1.68 10.34 25.56
CA TYR A 211 3.14 10.31 25.62
C TYR A 211 3.65 8.89 25.81
N GLY A 212 4.83 8.62 25.25
CA GLY A 212 5.53 7.35 25.41
C GLY A 212 6.02 7.09 26.83
N TYR A 213 6.69 5.95 27.02
CA TYR A 213 7.18 5.50 28.32
C TYR A 213 8.70 5.56 28.40
N ARG A 214 9.26 5.57 29.62
CA ARG A 214 10.72 5.45 29.80
C ARG A 214 11.13 4.03 29.42
N ARG A 215 12.08 3.90 28.49
CA ARG A 215 12.70 2.63 28.11
C ARG A 215 13.92 2.31 28.97
#